data_AF-A0A1M7FZX9-F1
#
_entry.id   AF-A0A1M7FZX9-F1
#
_cell.length_a   1.000
_cell.length_b   1.000
_cell.length_c   1.000
_cell.angle_alpha   90.00
_cell.angle_beta   90.00
_cell.angle_gamma   90.00
#
_symmetry.space_group_name_H-M   'P 1'
#
loop_
_entity.id
_entity.type
_entity.pdbx_description
1 polymer ?
#
loop_
_entity_poly.entity_id
_entity_poly.type
_entity_poly.pdbx_seq_one_letter_code
_entity_poly.pdbx_strand_id
1 'polypeptide(L)'
;MTDPIRILDAACQAMLAGDSAACERLLERFRARVEREPLEPETRADCARELERLKGLAAAAADGLDASRDWLRELSAVLGGLDVYDRAGRQRVSTGLPARAQRF
;
A
#
# COMPACT_ATOMS: atom_id res chain seq x y z
N MET A 1 -9.11 -25.92 -18.11
CA MET A 1 -8.66 -24.64 -18.71
C MET A 1 -9.14 -23.52 -17.79
N THR A 2 -8.26 -22.65 -17.28
CA THR A 2 -8.65 -21.59 -16.34
C THR A 2 -9.09 -20.36 -17.13
N ASP A 3 -10.31 -19.92 -16.86
CA ASP A 3 -10.94 -18.74 -17.47
C ASP A 3 -10.14 -17.45 -17.11
N PRO A 4 -9.72 -16.63 -18.09
CA PRO A 4 -8.98 -15.39 -17.88
C PRO A 4 -9.63 -14.46 -16.85
N ILE A 5 -10.96 -14.37 -16.83
CA ILE A 5 -11.67 -13.50 -15.89
C ILE A 5 -11.48 -13.95 -14.44
N ARG A 6 -11.42 -15.27 -14.20
CA ARG A 6 -11.21 -15.83 -12.86
C ARG A 6 -9.80 -15.57 -12.35
N ILE A 7 -8.82 -15.44 -13.24
CA ILE A 7 -7.45 -15.08 -12.85
C ILE A 7 -7.42 -13.63 -12.35
N LEU A 8 -8.13 -12.72 -13.02
CA LEU A 8 -8.21 -11.31 -12.61
C LEU A 8 -9.03 -11.13 -11.34
N ASP A 9 -10.17 -11.80 -11.19
CA ASP A 9 -10.94 -11.74 -9.95
C ASP A 9 -10.10 -12.26 -8.76
N ALA A 10 -9.36 -13.37 -8.94
CA ALA A 10 -8.43 -13.85 -7.92
C ALA A 10 -7.31 -12.84 -7.62
N ALA A 11 -6.82 -12.08 -8.61
CA ALA A 11 -5.81 -11.04 -8.40
C ALA A 11 -6.38 -9.87 -7.58
N CYS A 12 -7.64 -9.47 -7.83
CA CYS A 12 -8.38 -8.50 -7.01
C CYS A 12 -8.52 -8.99 -5.56
N GLN A 13 -8.87 -10.26 -5.35
CA GLN A 13 -8.98 -10.83 -4.00
C GLN A 13 -7.61 -10.87 -3.28
N ALA A 14 -6.54 -11.21 -3.97
CA ALA A 14 -5.19 -11.17 -3.41
C ALA A 14 -4.79 -9.75 -2.99
N MET A 15 -5.11 -8.74 -3.81
CA MET A 15 -4.87 -7.33 -3.48
C MET A 15 -5.66 -6.89 -2.23
N LEU A 16 -6.95 -7.26 -2.14
CA LEU A 16 -7.78 -6.99 -0.97
C LEU A 16 -7.26 -7.66 0.31
N ALA A 17 -6.69 -8.86 0.18
CA ALA A 17 -6.05 -9.57 1.28
C ALA A 17 -4.66 -9.02 1.67
N GLY A 18 -4.13 -8.05 0.92
CA GLY A 18 -2.78 -7.52 1.10
C GLY A 18 -1.66 -8.45 0.63
N ASP A 19 -1.97 -9.52 -0.11
CA ASP A 19 -0.99 -10.44 -0.68
C ASP A 19 -0.53 -9.96 -2.06
N SER A 20 0.40 -8.99 -2.06
CA SER A 20 0.95 -8.41 -3.28
C SER A 20 1.68 -9.45 -4.15
N ALA A 21 2.35 -10.41 -3.53
CA ALA A 21 3.10 -11.44 -4.24
C ALA A 21 2.17 -12.42 -4.97
N ALA A 22 1.03 -12.80 -4.37
CA ALA A 22 0.02 -13.58 -5.07
C ALA A 22 -0.64 -12.80 -6.20
N CYS A 23 -0.93 -11.52 -5.99
CA CYS A 23 -1.48 -10.65 -7.03
C CYS A 23 -0.56 -10.60 -8.26
N GLU A 24 0.74 -10.37 -8.06
CA GLU A 24 1.74 -10.34 -9.14
C GLU A 24 1.83 -11.65 -9.91
N ARG A 25 1.88 -12.80 -9.21
CA ARG A 25 1.90 -14.12 -9.86
C ARG A 25 0.65 -14.38 -10.71
N LEU A 26 -0.51 -13.91 -10.25
CA LEU A 26 -1.77 -14.05 -10.99
C LEU A 26 -1.80 -13.16 -12.24
N LEU A 27 -1.29 -11.94 -12.16
CA LEU A 27 -1.15 -11.05 -13.31
C LEU A 27 -0.19 -11.60 -14.37
N GLU A 28 0.95 -12.15 -13.96
CA GLU A 28 1.88 -12.78 -14.89
C GLU A 28 1.25 -13.99 -15.58
N ARG A 29 0.49 -14.80 -14.82
CA ARG A 29 -0.28 -15.92 -15.37
C ARG A 29 -1.36 -15.45 -16.36
N PHE A 30 -2.06 -14.37 -16.06
CA PHE A 30 -3.04 -13.76 -16.97
C PHE A 30 -2.37 -13.31 -18.27
N ARG A 31 -1.24 -12.59 -18.17
CA ARG A 31 -0.45 -12.14 -19.31
C ARG A 31 -0.04 -13.31 -20.20
N ALA A 32 0.59 -14.34 -19.63
CA ALA A 32 1.03 -15.52 -20.37
C ALA A 32 -0.14 -16.26 -21.06
N ARG A 33 -1.34 -16.22 -20.46
CA ARG A 33 -2.55 -16.81 -21.06
C ARG A 33 -3.06 -15.99 -22.26
N VAL A 34 -3.07 -14.67 -22.16
CA VAL A 34 -3.53 -13.78 -23.25
C VAL A 34 -2.54 -13.75 -24.41
N GLU A 35 -1.24 -13.86 -24.14
CA GLU A 35 -0.20 -13.97 -25.17
C GLU A 35 -0.31 -15.28 -25.98
N ARG A 36 -0.73 -16.38 -25.34
CA ARG A 36 -0.90 -17.68 -26.01
C ARG A 36 -2.20 -17.80 -26.79
N GLU A 37 -3.27 -17.20 -26.30
CA GLU A 37 -4.59 -17.33 -26.87
C GLU A 37 -5.34 -16.00 -26.71
N PRO A 38 -5.50 -15.25 -27.81
CA PRO A 38 -6.18 -13.96 -27.81
C PRO A 38 -7.59 -14.06 -27.24
N LEU A 39 -8.00 -13.01 -26.52
CA LEU A 39 -9.33 -12.93 -25.94
C LEU A 39 -10.38 -12.61 -27.02
N GLU A 40 -11.55 -13.23 -26.90
CA GLU A 40 -12.72 -12.80 -27.65
C GLU A 40 -13.16 -11.38 -27.23
N PRO A 41 -13.81 -10.62 -28.12
CA PRO A 41 -14.17 -9.22 -27.84
C PRO A 41 -14.99 -9.02 -26.56
N GLU A 42 -15.92 -9.92 -26.28
CA GLU A 42 -16.77 -9.89 -25.07
C GLU A 42 -15.93 -10.10 -23.81
N THR A 43 -15.14 -11.18 -23.77
CA THR A 43 -14.21 -11.47 -22.67
C THR A 43 -13.18 -10.35 -22.44
N ARG A 44 -12.78 -9.65 -23.50
CA ARG A 44 -11.86 -8.51 -23.42
C ARG A 44 -12.48 -7.34 -22.66
N ALA A 45 -13.77 -7.03 -22.87
CA ALA A 45 -14.46 -5.96 -22.15
C ALA A 45 -14.55 -6.26 -20.65
N ASP A 46 -14.87 -7.51 -20.31
CA ASP A 46 -14.92 -7.95 -18.92
C ASP A 46 -13.56 -7.93 -18.24
N CYS A 47 -12.51 -8.43 -18.91
CA CYS A 47 -11.15 -8.36 -18.39
C CYS A 47 -10.67 -6.92 -18.20
N ALA A 48 -11.04 -6.00 -19.10
CA ALA A 48 -10.71 -4.58 -18.97
C ALA A 48 -11.35 -3.97 -17.72
N ARG A 49 -12.61 -4.31 -17.43
CA ARG A 49 -13.32 -3.87 -16.22
C ARG A 49 -12.62 -4.35 -14.95
N GLU A 50 -12.24 -5.63 -14.88
CA GLU A 50 -11.53 -6.15 -13.71
C GLU A 50 -10.11 -5.56 -13.55
N LEU A 51 -9.41 -5.28 -14.65
CA LEU A 51 -8.12 -4.58 -14.59
C LEU A 51 -8.25 -3.14 -14.08
N GLU A 52 -9.28 -2.40 -14.49
CA GLU A 52 -9.54 -1.06 -13.94
C GLU A 52 -9.92 -1.11 -12.47
N ARG A 53 -10.70 -2.11 -12.05
CA ARG A 53 -10.97 -2.36 -10.63
C ARG A 53 -9.69 -2.61 -9.85
N LEU A 54 -8.79 -3.46 -10.36
CA LEU A 54 -7.50 -3.73 -9.71
C LEU A 54 -6.63 -2.48 -9.61
N LYS A 55 -6.59 -1.64 -10.65
CA LYS A 55 -5.87 -0.34 -10.62
C LYS A 55 -6.44 0.58 -9.55
N GLY A 56 -7.77 0.64 -9.41
CA GLY A 56 -8.42 1.39 -8.33
C GLY A 56 -8.03 0.89 -6.93
N LEU A 57 -7.98 -0.43 -6.73
CA LEU A 57 -7.52 -1.03 -5.47
C LEU A 57 -6.06 -0.69 -5.17
N ALA A 58 -5.19 -0.77 -6.18
CA ALA A 58 -3.78 -0.43 -6.05
C ALA A 58 -3.56 1.05 -5.69
N ALA A 59 -4.30 1.96 -6.32
CA ALA A 59 -4.25 3.38 -6.01
C ALA A 59 -4.70 3.66 -4.57
N ALA A 60 -5.84 3.12 -4.15
CA ALA A 60 -6.33 3.29 -2.78
C ALA A 60 -5.36 2.73 -1.73
N ALA A 61 -4.70 1.60 -2.01
CA ALA A 61 -3.68 1.04 -1.14
C ALA A 61 -2.45 1.96 -1.04
N ALA A 62 -2.01 2.54 -2.16
CA ALA A 62 -0.89 3.49 -2.17
C ALA A 62 -1.21 4.74 -1.35
N ASP A 63 -2.39 5.34 -1.56
CA ASP A 63 -2.85 6.51 -0.79
C ASP A 63 -2.90 6.22 0.71
N GLY A 64 -3.41 5.05 1.09
CA GLY A 64 -3.45 4.62 2.50
C GLY A 64 -2.07 4.42 3.12
N LEU A 65 -1.11 3.88 2.36
CA LEU A 65 0.27 3.73 2.81
C LEU A 65 0.96 5.08 2.99
N ASP A 66 0.74 6.03 2.08
CA ASP A 66 1.32 7.37 2.18
C ASP A 66 0.72 8.16 3.34
N ALA A 67 -0.59 8.10 3.54
CA ALA A 67 -1.24 8.69 4.72
C ALA A 67 -0.69 8.08 6.03
N SER A 68 -0.48 6.76 6.06
CA SER A 68 0.10 6.07 7.21
C SER A 68 1.55 6.52 7.47
N ARG A 69 2.35 6.71 6.42
CA ARG A 69 3.72 7.24 6.53
C ARG A 69 3.74 8.65 7.08
N ASP A 70 2.83 9.51 6.62
CA ASP A 70 2.73 10.89 7.10
C ASP A 70 2.34 10.93 8.57
N TRP A 71 1.38 10.09 8.99
CA TRP A 71 1.02 9.96 10.39
C TRP A 71 2.19 9.48 11.26
N LEU A 72 2.98 8.51 10.80
CA LEU A 72 4.18 8.06 11.51
C LEU A 72 5.25 9.16 11.62
N ARG A 73 5.41 10.00 10.59
CA ARG A 73 6.31 11.16 10.63
C ARG A 73 5.84 12.19 11.66
N GLU A 74 4.54 12.48 11.68
CA GLU A 74 3.94 13.40 12.65
C GLU A 74 4.13 12.89 14.08
N LEU A 75 3.82 11.62 14.33
CA LEU A 75 4.07 10.99 15.63
C LEU A 75 5.54 11.08 16.03
N SER A 76 6.46 10.79 15.11
CA SER A 76 7.89 10.86 15.37
C SER A 76 8.34 12.29 15.71
N ALA A 77 7.74 13.31 15.10
CA ALA A 77 8.01 14.71 15.41
C ALA A 77 7.46 15.13 16.79
N VAL A 78 6.26 14.64 17.16
CA VAL A 78 5.66 14.87 18.48
C VAL A 78 6.46 14.16 19.58
N LEU A 79 6.86 12.91 19.34
CA LEU A 79 7.64 12.10 20.29
C LEU A 79 9.13 12.48 20.32
N GLY A 80 9.67 13.01 19.23
CA GLY A 80 11.02 13.56 19.15
C GLY A 80 11.23 14.84 19.96
N GLY A 81 10.15 15.45 20.44
CA GLY A 81 10.15 16.55 21.41
C GLY A 81 9.86 16.11 22.85
N LEU A 82 9.68 14.82 23.12
CA LEU A 82 9.52 14.31 24.49
C LEU A 82 10.90 14.20 25.13
N ASP A 83 11.35 15.31 25.68
CA ASP A 83 12.33 15.28 26.75
C ASP A 83 11.79 14.40 27.88
N VAL A 84 12.38 13.22 28.05
CA VAL A 84 12.06 12.36 29.19
C VAL A 84 12.68 13.02 30.42
N TYR A 85 11.87 13.78 31.16
CA TYR A 85 12.25 14.33 32.45
C TYR A 85 12.10 13.26 33.54
N ASP A 86 13.09 13.14 34.42
CA ASP A 86 12.95 12.36 35.65
C ASP A 86 11.92 13.02 36.59
N ARG A 87 11.55 12.32 37.67
CA ARG A 87 10.60 12.82 38.69
C ARG A 87 11.10 14.08 39.43
N ALA A 88 12.35 14.50 39.20
CA ALA A 88 12.98 15.70 39.72
C ALA A 88 13.15 16.80 38.65
N GLY A 89 12.58 16.63 37.45
CA GLY A 89 12.59 17.61 36.36
C GLY A 89 13.88 17.65 35.55
N ARG A 90 14.76 16.65 35.62
CA ARG A 90 16.01 16.60 34.85
C ARG A 90 15.88 15.72 33.60
N GLN A 91 16.29 16.25 32.46
CA GLN A 91 16.29 15.56 31.17
C GLN A 91 17.23 14.35 31.21
N ARG A 92 16.69 13.15 30.97
CA ARG A 92 17.43 11.88 31.16
C ARG A 92 18.14 11.37 29.91
N VAL A 93 17.77 11.82 28.71
CA VAL A 93 18.36 11.34 27.46
C VAL A 93 18.42 12.48 26.45
N SER A 94 19.62 12.84 25.99
CA SER A 94 19.77 13.75 24.84
C SER A 94 19.38 12.98 23.59
N THR A 95 18.27 13.36 22.96
CA THR A 95 17.75 12.69 21.76
C THR A 95 18.51 13.09 20.49
N GLY A 96 19.49 13.99 20.56
CA GLY A 96 20.21 14.51 19.38
C GLY A 96 19.32 15.27 18.39
N LEU A 97 18.06 15.53 18.75
CA LEU A 97 17.11 16.25 17.91
C LEU A 97 17.25 17.76 18.14
N PRO A 98 17.16 18.57 17.07
CA PRO A 98 17.32 20.02 17.19
C PRO A 98 16.18 20.60 18.04
N ALA A 99 16.56 21.34 19.08
CA ALA A 99 15.62 21.96 20.00
C ALA A 99 14.68 22.93 19.26
N ARG A 100 13.37 22.74 19.42
CA ARG A 100 12.37 23.69 18.95
C ARG A 100 12.48 24.96 19.79
N ALA A 101 12.84 26.09 19.18
CA ALA A 101 12.89 27.38 19.84
C ALA A 101 11.49 27.77 20.34
N GLN A 102 11.26 27.68 21.65
CA GLN A 102 10.08 28.24 22.29
C GLN A 102 10.20 29.77 22.27
N ARG A 103 9.19 30.46 21.73
CA ARG A 103 8.99 31.90 21.93
C ARG A 103 7.92 32.04 23.03
N PHE A 104 8.26 32.87 24.02
CA PHE A 104 7.50 33.19 25.22
C PHE A 104 6.11 33.75 24.92
#